data_AF-A0A378JB88-F1
#
_entry.id   AF-A0A378JB88-F1
#
_cell.length_a   1.000
_cell.length_b   1.000
_cell.length_c   1.000
_cell.angle_alpha   90.00
_cell.angle_beta   90.00
_cell.angle_gamma   90.00
#
_symmetry.space_group_name_H-M   'P 1'
#
loop_
_entity.id
_entity.type
_entity.pdbx_description
1 polymer ?
#
loop_
_entity_poly.entity_id
_entity_poly.type
_entity_poly.pdbx_seq_one_letter_code
_entity_poly.pdbx_strand_id
1 'polypeptide(L)'
;MPKTIGTLFTESRLIAKTINRITVESDRVELNDWRNEAKLLASPGGSCLSSTTLLVKGKHVPTYGFDGRCYGFLFNAEECNIYDVSSTDSNSNRISKLAKRTERKGVDMLTSNTVGAKTLDELAVEVKGGRDGQMNEIMLDAWKKSCVGLFVRRIDLEKASPEGLKHYYQSLLEITLIQKYLVQAFEYPEDFKICQYEEQTGRLLTTPSLEDIKTQARLYGITDRTQPELFRLLDDSHRFLPLPTPVTVGAYLDAYSGFDISLLRDEIIATLLKGFEPFDARPVDEHSILLEPVDSIVGISESTILETIEHCVEVQRLSTSTQALSLGGGMFAVNAESGSTSLESEKDVILTPTHRD
;
A
#
# COMPACT_ATOMS: atom_id res chain seq x y z
N MET A 1 -11.16 -27.22 -2.73
CA MET A 1 -10.06 -27.12 -1.74
C MET A 1 -9.08 -26.08 -2.24
N PRO A 2 -8.53 -25.21 -1.37
CA PRO A 2 -7.50 -24.25 -1.77
C PRO A 2 -6.27 -24.96 -2.33
N LYS A 3 -5.64 -24.42 -3.37
CA LYS A 3 -4.40 -24.97 -3.93
C LYS A 3 -3.25 -24.77 -2.95
N THR A 4 -2.38 -25.78 -2.83
CA THR A 4 -1.17 -25.64 -2.00
C THR A 4 -0.12 -24.77 -2.70
N ILE A 5 0.80 -24.17 -1.94
CA ILE A 5 1.96 -23.43 -2.49
C ILE A 5 2.72 -24.29 -3.51
N GLY A 6 2.92 -25.59 -3.25
CA GLY A 6 3.64 -26.49 -4.16
C GLY A 6 2.91 -26.72 -5.49
N THR A 7 1.57 -26.79 -5.44
CA THR A 7 0.71 -26.86 -6.63
C THR A 7 0.85 -25.59 -7.46
N LEU A 8 0.63 -24.42 -6.82
CA LEU A 8 0.75 -23.11 -7.47
C LEU A 8 2.13 -22.90 -8.10
N PHE A 9 3.18 -23.33 -7.42
CA PHE A 9 4.55 -23.22 -7.95
C PHE A 9 4.79 -24.10 -9.19
N THR A 10 4.24 -25.32 -9.18
CA THR A 10 4.36 -26.25 -10.31
C THR A 10 3.57 -25.77 -11.52
N GLU A 11 2.42 -25.13 -11.28
CA GLU A 11 1.53 -24.59 -12.32
C GLU A 11 1.93 -23.17 -12.79
N SER A 12 3.03 -22.61 -12.30
CA SER A 12 3.42 -21.21 -12.61
C SER A 12 2.30 -20.21 -12.28
N ARG A 13 1.75 -20.34 -11.07
CA ARG A 13 0.71 -19.47 -10.47
C ARG A 13 1.14 -18.84 -9.15
N LEU A 14 2.39 -19.05 -8.73
CA LEU A 14 2.91 -18.51 -7.48
C LEU A 14 3.70 -17.23 -7.76
N ILE A 15 3.25 -16.11 -7.19
CA ILE A 15 3.91 -14.80 -7.33
C ILE A 15 4.57 -14.44 -6.00
N ALA A 16 5.82 -14.02 -6.05
CA ALA A 16 6.52 -13.45 -4.90
C ALA A 16 6.40 -11.93 -4.92
N LYS A 17 6.09 -11.31 -3.78
CA LYS A 17 6.26 -9.87 -3.56
C LYS A 17 7.26 -9.65 -2.45
N THR A 18 8.38 -9.03 -2.77
CA THR A 18 9.38 -8.71 -1.76
C THR A 18 8.98 -7.47 -0.98
N ILE A 19 9.12 -7.52 0.35
CA ILE A 19 8.86 -6.40 1.26
C ILE A 19 10.18 -6.00 1.92
N ASN A 20 10.24 -4.75 2.38
CA ASN A 20 11.38 -4.28 3.15
C ASN A 20 11.61 -5.12 4.41
N ARG A 21 12.88 -5.18 4.80
CA ARG A 21 13.32 -5.79 6.04
C ARG A 21 12.79 -5.00 7.24
N ILE A 22 12.48 -5.69 8.33
CA ILE A 22 12.11 -5.03 9.60
C ILE A 22 13.34 -4.41 10.26
N THR A 23 13.15 -3.36 11.04
CA THR A 23 14.24 -2.78 11.83
C THR A 23 14.48 -3.68 13.04
N VAL A 24 15.71 -4.16 13.22
CA VAL A 24 16.14 -4.92 14.40
C VAL A 24 17.35 -4.25 15.02
N GLU A 25 17.14 -3.63 16.17
CA GLU A 25 18.17 -3.12 17.07
C GLU A 25 18.18 -3.96 18.35
N SER A 26 19.10 -3.69 19.27
CA SER A 26 19.24 -4.51 20.48
C SER A 26 17.97 -4.49 21.34
N ASP A 27 17.40 -3.31 21.55
CA ASP A 27 16.27 -3.03 22.45
C ASP A 27 14.98 -2.65 21.70
N ARG A 28 15.01 -2.66 20.36
CA ARG A 28 13.90 -2.20 19.53
C ARG A 28 13.73 -3.06 18.28
N VAL A 29 12.48 -3.42 18.00
CA VAL A 29 12.07 -4.07 16.75
C VAL A 29 10.88 -3.33 16.17
N GLU A 30 10.96 -2.93 14.90
CA GLU A 30 9.90 -2.17 14.23
C GLU A 30 9.36 -2.91 13.00
N LEU A 31 8.04 -3.06 12.93
CA LEU A 31 7.29 -3.81 11.91
C LEU A 31 6.53 -2.89 10.94
N ASN A 32 6.89 -1.60 10.82
CA ASN A 32 6.08 -0.57 10.18
C ASN A 32 5.70 -0.91 8.72
N ASP A 33 6.66 -1.30 7.88
CA ASP A 33 6.39 -1.64 6.48
C ASP A 33 5.47 -2.86 6.35
N TRP A 34 5.66 -3.86 7.22
CA TRP A 34 4.81 -5.05 7.27
C TRP A 34 3.41 -4.76 7.79
N ARG A 35 3.28 -3.87 8.77
CA ARG A 35 2.00 -3.37 9.27
C ARG A 35 1.25 -2.63 8.18
N ASN A 36 1.91 -1.73 7.46
CA ASN A 36 1.31 -0.95 6.37
C ASN A 36 0.85 -1.86 5.23
N GLU A 37 1.71 -2.80 4.84
CA GLU A 37 1.39 -3.79 3.80
C GLU A 37 0.20 -4.68 4.20
N ALA A 38 0.17 -5.18 5.43
CA ALA A 38 -0.93 -6.01 5.91
C ALA A 38 -2.25 -5.22 6.06
N LYS A 39 -2.19 -3.93 6.43
CA LYS A 39 -3.36 -3.03 6.40
C LYS A 39 -3.91 -2.88 4.98
N LEU A 40 -3.05 -2.63 3.99
CA LEU A 40 -3.44 -2.52 2.59
C LEU A 40 -4.09 -3.83 2.10
N LEU A 41 -3.49 -4.98 2.39
CA LEU A 41 -4.02 -6.30 2.03
C LEU A 41 -5.39 -6.60 2.69
N ALA A 42 -5.62 -6.09 3.90
CA ALA A 42 -6.90 -6.22 4.61
C ALA A 42 -7.94 -5.16 4.19
N SER A 43 -7.52 -4.12 3.47
CA SER A 43 -8.41 -3.04 3.03
C SER A 43 -9.30 -3.48 1.85
N PRO A 44 -10.44 -2.80 1.63
CA PRO A 44 -11.30 -3.06 0.46
C PRO A 44 -10.57 -2.87 -0.88
N GLY A 45 -9.68 -1.86 -0.95
CA GLY A 45 -8.92 -1.56 -2.17
C GLY A 45 -7.81 -2.56 -2.49
N GLY A 46 -7.41 -3.36 -1.49
CA GLY A 46 -6.29 -4.28 -1.60
C GLY A 46 -4.93 -3.57 -1.61
N SER A 47 -3.87 -4.36 -1.68
CA SER A 47 -2.51 -3.88 -1.85
C SER A 47 -2.03 -4.08 -3.27
N CYS A 48 -1.31 -3.08 -3.77
CA CYS A 48 -0.47 -3.17 -4.94
C CYS A 48 0.27 -1.88 -5.21
N LEU A 49 1.54 -2.01 -5.61
CA LEU A 49 2.11 -1.37 -6.80
C LEU A 49 3.62 -1.62 -6.78
N SER A 50 4.02 -2.69 -7.49
CA SER A 50 5.37 -3.20 -7.83
C SER A 50 6.22 -3.91 -6.77
N SER A 51 7.28 -4.55 -7.27
CA SER A 51 8.14 -5.56 -6.67
C SER A 51 7.57 -6.99 -6.63
N THR A 52 6.72 -7.36 -7.61
CA THR A 52 6.21 -8.74 -7.71
C THR A 52 6.76 -9.49 -8.91
N THR A 53 7.06 -10.76 -8.71
CA THR A 53 7.77 -11.62 -9.65
C THR A 53 7.08 -12.99 -9.70
N LEU A 54 6.80 -13.48 -10.91
CA LEU A 54 6.35 -14.85 -11.12
C LEU A 54 7.48 -15.82 -10.81
N LEU A 55 7.25 -16.73 -9.88
CA LEU A 55 8.19 -17.82 -9.59
C LEU A 55 7.95 -18.99 -10.54
N VAL A 56 9.03 -19.48 -11.17
CA VAL A 56 8.98 -20.60 -12.11
C VAL A 56 9.86 -21.74 -11.59
N LYS A 57 9.24 -22.90 -11.39
CA LYS A 57 9.91 -24.10 -10.89
C LYS A 57 11.08 -24.51 -11.79
N GLY A 58 12.23 -24.76 -11.17
CA GLY A 58 13.44 -25.22 -11.86
C GLY A 58 14.16 -24.13 -12.64
N LYS A 59 13.82 -22.85 -12.44
CA LYS A 59 14.43 -21.72 -13.13
C LYS A 59 14.96 -20.68 -12.16
N HIS A 60 16.12 -20.11 -12.51
CA HIS A 60 16.65 -18.98 -11.77
C HIS A 60 15.85 -17.72 -12.09
N VAL A 61 14.92 -17.39 -11.20
CA VAL A 61 14.16 -16.14 -11.25
C VAL A 61 14.56 -15.28 -10.05
N PRO A 62 15.32 -14.20 -10.25
CA PRO A 62 15.65 -13.25 -9.18
C PRO A 62 14.37 -12.59 -8.65
N THR A 63 14.28 -12.41 -7.34
CA THR A 63 13.28 -11.51 -6.73
C THR A 63 13.88 -10.11 -6.52
N TYR A 64 13.03 -9.11 -6.24
CA TYR A 64 13.48 -7.75 -5.93
C TYR A 64 14.25 -7.72 -4.59
N GLY A 65 15.55 -8.02 -4.67
CA GLY A 65 16.44 -8.23 -3.53
C GLY A 65 17.45 -7.12 -3.28
N PHE A 66 17.28 -5.95 -3.89
CA PHE A 66 18.08 -4.76 -3.63
C PHE A 66 17.87 -4.26 -2.19
N ASP A 67 18.89 -3.62 -1.61
CA ASP A 67 18.85 -2.96 -0.29
C ASP A 67 18.42 -3.86 0.88
N GLY A 68 18.84 -5.12 0.89
CA GLY A 68 18.62 -6.03 2.02
C GLY A 68 17.24 -6.70 2.07
N ARG A 69 16.42 -6.51 1.03
CA ARG A 69 15.17 -7.24 0.83
C ARG A 69 15.43 -8.73 0.60
N CYS A 70 15.04 -9.56 1.57
CA CYS A 70 15.38 -10.98 1.61
C CYS A 70 14.16 -11.89 1.82
N TYR A 71 12.98 -11.33 1.99
CA TYR A 71 11.75 -12.08 2.24
C TYR A 71 10.52 -11.28 1.83
N GLY A 72 9.36 -11.91 1.82
CA GLY A 72 8.13 -11.26 1.41
C GLY A 72 6.93 -12.20 1.39
N PHE A 73 5.87 -11.77 0.71
CA PHE A 73 4.64 -12.53 0.54
C PHE A 73 4.70 -13.46 -0.67
N LEU A 74 3.98 -14.57 -0.58
CA LEU A 74 3.62 -15.42 -1.69
C LEU A 74 2.12 -15.27 -1.98
N PHE A 75 1.79 -15.01 -3.24
CA PHE A 75 0.42 -14.84 -3.70
C PHE A 75 0.00 -15.96 -4.65
N ASN A 76 -1.26 -16.36 -4.53
CA ASN A 76 -1.97 -17.13 -5.55
C ASN A 76 -2.41 -16.18 -6.68
N ALA A 77 -1.78 -16.31 -7.85
CA ALA A 77 -2.11 -15.51 -9.02
C ALA A 77 -3.59 -15.61 -9.42
N GLU A 78 -4.24 -16.75 -9.16
CA GLU A 78 -5.66 -16.99 -9.50
C GLU A 78 -6.61 -16.22 -8.58
N GLU A 79 -6.13 -15.70 -7.45
CA GLU A 79 -6.88 -14.86 -6.51
C GLU A 79 -6.44 -13.40 -6.54
N CYS A 80 -5.53 -13.05 -7.44
CA CYS A 80 -5.08 -11.68 -7.69
C CYS A 80 -5.81 -11.09 -8.89
N ASN A 81 -5.94 -9.77 -8.93
CA ASN A 81 -6.36 -9.05 -10.12
C ASN A 81 -5.12 -8.59 -10.89
N ILE A 82 -4.70 -9.34 -11.91
CA ILE A 82 -3.49 -9.06 -12.68
C ILE A 82 -3.85 -8.18 -13.87
N TYR A 83 -3.13 -7.08 -14.05
CA TYR A 83 -3.38 -6.11 -15.13
C TYR A 83 -2.15 -5.82 -15.99
N ASP A 84 -0.97 -6.31 -15.64
CA ASP A 84 0.19 -6.30 -16.53
C ASP A 84 1.16 -7.45 -16.24
N VAL A 85 1.78 -7.95 -17.30
CA VAL A 85 2.76 -9.05 -17.26
C VAL A 85 3.92 -8.66 -18.16
N SER A 86 5.12 -8.59 -17.59
CA SER A 86 6.32 -8.16 -18.31
C SER A 86 7.47 -9.14 -18.09
N SER A 87 8.20 -9.43 -19.16
CA SER A 87 9.44 -10.23 -19.12
C SER A 87 10.63 -9.49 -18.54
N THR A 88 10.48 -8.20 -18.26
CA THR A 88 11.51 -7.32 -17.70
C THR A 88 10.89 -6.43 -16.64
N ASP A 89 11.72 -5.88 -15.75
CA ASP A 89 11.31 -4.81 -14.85
C ASP A 89 10.82 -3.60 -15.68
N SER A 90 9.56 -3.19 -15.49
CA SER A 90 8.93 -2.18 -16.34
C SER A 90 9.28 -0.75 -15.95
N ASN A 91 10.02 -0.54 -14.84
CA ASN A 91 10.40 0.78 -14.29
C ASN A 91 9.23 1.77 -14.23
N SER A 92 8.03 1.25 -14.01
CA SER A 92 6.80 2.05 -14.05
C SER A 92 6.59 2.80 -12.73
N ASN A 93 6.06 4.02 -12.80
CA ASN A 93 5.70 4.81 -11.63
C ASN A 93 4.21 4.59 -11.27
N ARG A 94 3.76 5.16 -10.15
CA ARG A 94 2.37 5.01 -9.70
C ARG A 94 1.35 5.41 -10.78
N ILE A 95 1.58 6.53 -11.46
CA ILE A 95 0.67 7.07 -12.48
C ILE A 95 0.51 6.08 -13.64
N SER A 96 1.62 5.57 -14.20
CA SER A 96 1.56 4.65 -15.33
C SER A 96 0.97 3.29 -14.97
N LYS A 97 1.19 2.82 -13.75
CA LYS A 97 0.58 1.58 -13.26
C LYS A 97 -0.93 1.72 -13.05
N LEU A 98 -1.40 2.84 -12.48
CA LEU A 98 -2.84 3.13 -12.32
C LEU A 98 -3.53 3.27 -13.69
N ALA A 99 -2.86 3.84 -14.69
CA ALA A 99 -3.37 3.90 -16.05
C ALA A 99 -3.56 2.50 -16.66
N LYS A 100 -2.54 1.63 -16.57
CA LYS A 100 -2.63 0.23 -17.04
C LYS A 100 -3.73 -0.55 -16.33
N ARG A 101 -3.86 -0.35 -15.01
CA ARG A 101 -4.91 -0.97 -14.21
C ARG A 101 -6.31 -0.57 -14.69
N THR A 102 -6.52 0.71 -14.97
CA THR A 102 -7.79 1.21 -15.50
C THR A 102 -8.08 0.65 -16.89
N GLU A 103 -7.09 0.67 -17.79
CA GLU A 103 -7.21 0.17 -19.16
C GLU A 103 -7.55 -1.33 -19.23
N ARG A 104 -6.97 -2.13 -18.32
CA ARG A 104 -7.01 -3.60 -18.38
C ARG A 104 -7.82 -4.23 -17.26
N LYS A 105 -8.67 -3.43 -16.60
CA LYS A 105 -9.55 -3.91 -15.54
C LYS A 105 -10.48 -5.01 -16.07
N GLY A 106 -10.48 -6.16 -15.41
CA GLY A 106 -11.34 -7.30 -15.77
C GLY A 106 -10.87 -8.12 -16.98
N VAL A 107 -9.68 -7.84 -17.52
CA VAL A 107 -9.05 -8.66 -18.55
C VAL A 107 -8.39 -9.88 -17.90
N ASP A 108 -8.61 -11.09 -18.43
CA ASP A 108 -7.93 -12.29 -17.97
C ASP A 108 -6.45 -12.31 -18.40
N MET A 109 -5.55 -12.02 -17.47
CA MET A 109 -4.10 -12.07 -17.69
C MET A 109 -3.48 -13.44 -17.36
N LEU A 110 -4.28 -14.44 -16.97
CA LEU A 110 -3.75 -15.76 -16.63
C LEU A 110 -3.38 -16.57 -17.88
N THR A 111 -4.33 -16.68 -18.82
CA THR A 111 -4.24 -17.67 -19.92
C THR A 111 -4.32 -17.07 -21.32
N SER A 112 -5.33 -16.23 -21.60
CA SER A 112 -5.54 -15.58 -22.90
C SER A 112 -6.39 -14.34 -22.72
N ASN A 113 -6.14 -13.31 -23.53
CA ASN A 113 -6.93 -12.09 -23.51
C ASN A 113 -7.19 -11.53 -24.92
N THR A 114 -8.21 -10.69 -25.01
CA THR A 114 -8.66 -10.04 -26.25
C THR A 114 -7.86 -8.79 -26.60
N VAL A 115 -7.04 -8.28 -25.68
CA VAL A 115 -6.29 -7.03 -25.84
C VAL A 115 -4.86 -7.23 -26.35
N GLY A 116 -4.45 -8.48 -26.60
CA GLY A 116 -3.11 -8.83 -27.07
C GLY A 116 -2.01 -8.53 -26.04
N ALA A 117 -2.36 -8.38 -24.76
CA ALA A 117 -1.40 -8.24 -23.68
C ALA A 117 -0.77 -9.61 -23.37
N LYS A 118 0.47 -9.59 -22.87
CA LYS A 118 1.12 -10.81 -22.42
C LYS A 118 0.39 -11.41 -21.24
N THR A 119 0.26 -12.73 -21.24
CA THR A 119 -0.33 -13.52 -20.15
C THR A 119 0.74 -14.15 -19.27
N LEU A 120 0.33 -14.60 -18.08
CA LEU A 120 1.18 -15.39 -17.19
C LEU A 120 1.66 -16.69 -17.83
N ASP A 121 0.80 -17.37 -18.60
CA ASP A 121 1.19 -18.61 -19.29
C ASP A 121 2.28 -18.36 -20.35
N GLU A 122 2.15 -17.29 -21.13
CA GLU A 122 3.19 -16.89 -22.09
C GLU A 122 4.49 -16.51 -21.39
N LEU A 123 4.42 -15.75 -20.29
CA LEU A 123 5.60 -15.43 -19.48
C LEU A 123 6.25 -16.69 -18.90
N ALA A 124 5.46 -17.63 -18.39
CA ALA A 124 5.98 -18.87 -17.83
C ALA A 124 6.72 -19.72 -18.88
N VAL A 125 6.18 -19.79 -20.11
CA VAL A 125 6.86 -20.44 -21.25
C VAL A 125 8.15 -19.72 -21.59
N GLU A 126 8.14 -18.40 -21.64
CA GLU A 126 9.31 -17.58 -21.94
C GLU A 126 10.42 -17.75 -20.90
N VAL A 127 10.10 -17.69 -19.60
CA VAL A 127 11.07 -17.92 -18.52
C VAL A 127 11.63 -19.35 -18.58
N LYS A 128 10.79 -20.34 -18.91
CA LYS A 128 11.24 -21.74 -19.09
C LYS A 128 12.19 -21.91 -20.28
N GLY A 129 11.91 -21.25 -21.40
CA GLY A 129 12.75 -21.32 -22.62
C GLY A 129 13.92 -20.33 -22.65
N GLY A 130 13.90 -19.32 -21.79
CA GLY A 130 14.84 -18.21 -21.77
C GLY A 130 16.11 -18.46 -20.96
N ARG A 131 16.91 -17.40 -20.83
CA ARG A 131 18.15 -17.42 -20.03
C ARG A 131 17.81 -17.27 -18.55
N ASP A 132 18.49 -18.06 -17.75
CA ASP A 132 18.43 -17.99 -16.29
C ASP A 132 18.89 -16.61 -15.77
N GLY A 133 18.26 -16.13 -14.70
CA GLY A 133 18.61 -14.86 -14.05
C GLY A 133 17.92 -13.62 -14.63
N GLN A 134 16.94 -13.77 -15.51
CA GLN A 134 16.15 -12.65 -16.02
C GLN A 134 15.02 -12.29 -15.04
N MET A 135 14.95 -11.01 -14.66
CA MET A 135 13.88 -10.46 -13.83
C MET A 135 12.59 -10.35 -14.64
N ASN A 136 11.47 -10.80 -14.07
CA ASN A 136 10.14 -10.52 -14.61
C ASN A 136 9.34 -9.68 -13.60
N GLU A 137 8.33 -8.96 -14.11
CA GLU A 137 7.45 -8.14 -13.28
C GLU A 137 5.99 -8.46 -13.58
N ILE A 138 5.22 -8.69 -12.52
CA ILE A 138 3.76 -8.77 -12.57
C ILE A 138 3.18 -7.55 -11.87
N MET A 139 2.23 -6.89 -12.52
CA MET A 139 1.40 -5.88 -11.86
C MET A 139 0.04 -6.47 -11.55
N LEU A 140 -0.32 -6.42 -10.27
CA LEU A 140 -1.51 -7.06 -9.74
C LEU A 140 -2.04 -6.26 -8.57
N ASP A 141 -3.33 -6.41 -8.28
CA ASP A 141 -3.93 -6.14 -6.97
C ASP A 141 -4.06 -7.45 -6.19
N ALA A 142 -3.72 -7.42 -4.91
CA ALA A 142 -3.86 -8.55 -4.01
C ALA A 142 -4.64 -8.15 -2.75
N TRP A 143 -5.33 -9.12 -2.18
CA TRP A 143 -5.98 -9.00 -0.88
C TRP A 143 -5.46 -10.08 0.05
N LYS A 144 -5.79 -9.98 1.34
CA LYS A 144 -5.41 -10.95 2.37
C LYS A 144 -5.70 -12.40 1.94
N LYS A 145 -6.83 -12.67 1.27
CA LYS A 145 -7.19 -14.01 0.77
C LYS A 145 -6.21 -14.57 -0.26
N SER A 146 -5.64 -13.69 -1.10
CA SER A 146 -4.68 -14.06 -2.13
C SER A 146 -3.32 -14.47 -1.56
N CYS A 147 -3.04 -14.12 -0.30
CA CYS A 147 -1.81 -14.48 0.40
C CYS A 147 -1.83 -15.96 0.79
N VAL A 148 -0.93 -16.75 0.21
CA VAL A 148 -0.83 -18.19 0.49
C VAL A 148 0.34 -18.56 1.40
N GLY A 149 1.26 -17.63 1.65
CA GLY A 149 2.37 -17.81 2.57
C GLY A 149 3.37 -16.67 2.51
N LEU A 150 4.53 -16.93 3.11
CA LEU A 150 5.71 -16.07 3.09
C LEU A 150 6.85 -16.82 2.42
N PHE A 151 7.82 -16.07 1.90
CA PHE A 151 9.09 -16.65 1.47
C PHE A 151 10.27 -15.91 2.10
N VAL A 152 11.39 -16.61 2.20
CA VAL A 152 12.71 -16.07 2.51
C VAL A 152 13.71 -16.62 1.51
N ARG A 153 14.59 -15.76 1.00
CA ARG A 153 15.63 -16.14 0.06
C ARG A 153 16.66 -17.00 0.77
N ARG A 154 16.92 -18.18 0.20
CA ARG A 154 17.97 -19.09 0.65
C ARG A 154 19.28 -18.75 -0.04
N ILE A 155 20.35 -18.78 0.74
CA ILE A 155 21.72 -18.69 0.22
C ILE A 155 22.35 -20.08 0.12
N ASP A 156 23.41 -20.21 -0.67
CA ASP A 156 24.24 -21.41 -0.70
C ASP A 156 25.01 -21.53 0.63
N LEU A 157 24.51 -22.37 1.53
CA LEU A 157 25.05 -22.53 2.88
C LEU A 157 26.49 -23.06 2.90
N GLU A 158 26.92 -23.77 1.86
CA GLU A 158 28.27 -24.34 1.75
C GLU A 158 29.30 -23.30 1.28
N LYS A 159 28.84 -22.28 0.54
CA LYS A 159 29.70 -21.24 -0.03
C LYS A 159 29.59 -19.87 0.64
N ALA A 160 28.60 -19.69 1.52
CA ALA A 160 28.33 -18.41 2.16
C ALA A 160 29.44 -17.99 3.12
N SER A 161 29.75 -16.69 3.15
CA SER A 161 30.63 -16.12 4.18
C SER A 161 29.93 -16.14 5.55
N PRO A 162 30.69 -16.02 6.66
CA PRO A 162 30.11 -15.87 8.00
C PRO A 162 29.07 -14.74 8.10
N GLU A 163 29.32 -13.61 7.45
CA GLU A 163 28.38 -12.48 7.39
C GLU A 163 27.13 -12.86 6.60
N GLY A 164 27.28 -13.54 5.45
CA GLY A 164 26.15 -14.04 4.67
C GLY A 164 25.27 -14.99 5.49
N LEU A 165 25.88 -15.92 6.23
CA LEU A 165 25.18 -16.83 7.13
C LEU A 165 24.48 -16.09 8.27
N LYS A 166 25.16 -15.13 8.90
CA LYS A 166 24.55 -14.25 9.91
C LYS A 166 23.32 -13.53 9.35
N HIS A 167 23.44 -12.89 8.19
CA HIS A 167 22.33 -12.21 7.54
C HIS A 167 21.17 -13.16 7.23
N TYR A 168 21.47 -14.36 6.73
CA TYR A 168 20.46 -15.36 6.41
C TYR A 168 19.69 -15.86 7.65
N TYR A 169 20.39 -16.24 8.72
CA TYR A 169 19.73 -16.68 9.95
C TYR A 169 18.99 -15.55 10.66
N GLN A 170 19.48 -14.31 10.59
CA GLN A 170 18.71 -13.16 11.06
C GLN A 170 17.42 -13.00 10.24
N SER A 171 17.48 -13.19 8.92
CA SER A 171 16.31 -13.08 8.04
C SER A 171 15.26 -14.16 8.33
N LEU A 172 15.70 -15.37 8.70
CA LEU A 172 14.83 -16.47 9.15
C LEU A 172 14.11 -16.14 10.46
N LEU A 173 14.81 -15.55 11.43
CA LEU A 173 14.21 -15.11 12.70
C LEU A 173 13.18 -13.99 12.46
N GLU A 174 13.54 -13.00 11.64
CA GLU A 174 12.66 -11.87 11.31
C GLU A 174 11.38 -12.33 10.60
N ILE A 175 11.48 -13.17 9.57
CA ILE A 175 10.29 -13.65 8.85
C ILE A 175 9.40 -14.54 9.71
N THR A 176 9.97 -15.24 10.69
CA THR A 176 9.20 -16.01 11.69
C THR A 176 8.46 -15.07 12.65
N LEU A 177 9.10 -13.96 13.06
CA LEU A 177 8.43 -12.94 13.87
C LEU A 177 7.29 -12.29 13.09
N ILE A 178 7.52 -11.96 11.82
CA ILE A 178 6.51 -11.40 10.91
C ILE A 178 5.33 -12.36 10.76
N GLN A 179 5.57 -13.65 10.53
CA GLN A 179 4.52 -14.67 10.46
C GLN A 179 3.66 -14.66 11.72
N LYS A 180 4.29 -14.71 12.90
CA LYS A 180 3.59 -14.64 14.19
C LYS A 180 2.76 -13.36 14.32
N TYR A 181 3.32 -12.22 13.94
CA TYR A 181 2.63 -10.93 13.94
C TYR A 181 1.40 -10.94 13.01
N LEU A 182 1.53 -11.43 11.78
CA LEU A 182 0.42 -11.48 10.81
C LEU A 182 -0.70 -12.41 11.28
N VAL A 183 -0.37 -13.57 11.83
CA VAL A 183 -1.35 -14.52 12.37
C VAL A 183 -2.11 -13.89 13.54
N GLN A 184 -1.41 -13.24 14.47
CA GLN A 184 -2.02 -12.74 15.71
C GLN A 184 -2.71 -11.38 15.54
N ALA A 185 -2.07 -10.43 14.86
CA ALA A 185 -2.57 -9.05 14.76
C ALA A 185 -3.54 -8.84 13.58
N PHE A 186 -3.40 -9.64 12.52
CA PHE A 186 -4.17 -9.52 11.28
C PHE A 186 -4.96 -10.77 10.94
N GLU A 187 -5.01 -11.78 11.82
CA GLU A 187 -5.82 -13.00 11.67
C GLU A 187 -5.51 -13.78 10.37
N TYR A 188 -4.24 -13.86 9.98
CA TYR A 188 -3.82 -14.81 8.94
C TYR A 188 -4.01 -16.26 9.45
N PRO A 189 -4.14 -17.26 8.56
CA PRO A 189 -4.31 -18.66 8.97
C PRO A 189 -3.23 -19.12 9.95
N GLU A 190 -3.58 -19.91 10.96
CA GLU A 190 -2.59 -20.40 11.95
C GLU A 190 -1.47 -21.23 11.32
N ASP A 191 -1.76 -21.91 10.20
CA ASP A 191 -0.82 -22.70 9.42
C ASP A 191 -0.12 -21.93 8.29
N PHE A 192 -0.20 -20.58 8.30
CA PHE A 192 0.37 -19.71 7.25
C PHE A 192 1.86 -19.97 7.07
N LYS A 193 2.27 -20.57 5.94
CA LYS A 193 3.61 -21.17 5.80
C LYS A 193 4.69 -20.17 5.43
N ILE A 194 5.92 -20.47 5.85
CA ILE A 194 7.14 -19.85 5.33
C ILE A 194 7.84 -20.86 4.43
N CYS A 195 8.25 -20.42 3.24
CA CYS A 195 9.07 -21.21 2.31
C CYS A 195 10.46 -20.59 2.16
N GLN A 196 11.49 -21.42 2.10
CA GLN A 196 12.81 -21.01 1.65
C GLN A 196 12.86 -21.08 0.11
N TYR A 197 13.14 -19.96 -0.55
CA TYR A 197 13.29 -19.91 -2.00
C TYR A 197 14.77 -19.91 -2.39
N GLU A 198 15.22 -21.00 -2.99
CA GLU A 198 16.55 -21.13 -3.59
C GLU A 198 16.50 -20.60 -5.01
N GLU A 199 16.79 -19.30 -5.16
CA GLU A 199 16.68 -18.58 -6.43
C GLU A 199 17.44 -19.26 -7.56
N GLN A 200 18.70 -19.64 -7.33
CA GLN A 200 19.58 -20.18 -8.39
C GLN A 200 19.05 -21.47 -9.04
N THR A 201 18.28 -22.26 -8.30
CA THR A 201 17.77 -23.56 -8.78
C THR A 201 16.26 -23.54 -9.03
N GLY A 202 15.58 -22.44 -8.68
CA GLY A 202 14.13 -22.34 -8.74
C GLY A 202 13.44 -23.40 -7.87
N ARG A 203 13.91 -23.58 -6.63
CA ARG A 203 13.35 -24.55 -5.66
C ARG A 203 12.73 -23.86 -4.46
N LEU A 204 11.59 -24.37 -4.02
CA LEU A 204 10.98 -24.03 -2.73
C LEU A 204 11.22 -25.17 -1.75
N LEU A 205 11.70 -24.82 -0.57
CA LEU A 205 12.02 -25.74 0.51
C LEU A 205 11.24 -25.34 1.77
N THR A 206 11.02 -26.30 2.65
CA THR A 206 10.38 -26.07 3.95
C THR A 206 11.32 -25.31 4.88
N THR A 207 10.79 -24.36 5.64
CA THR A 207 11.56 -23.66 6.69
C THR A 207 11.84 -24.60 7.88
N PRO A 208 13.04 -24.55 8.51
CA PRO A 208 13.34 -25.35 9.70
C PRO A 208 12.50 -24.90 10.90
N SER A 209 12.53 -25.66 11.99
CA SER A 209 11.86 -25.25 13.23
C SER A 209 12.49 -23.98 13.80
N LEU A 210 11.72 -23.19 14.55
CA LEU A 210 12.24 -21.99 15.22
C LEU A 210 13.42 -22.32 16.15
N GLU A 211 13.40 -23.47 16.82
CA GLU A 211 14.50 -23.90 17.70
C GLU A 211 15.78 -24.24 16.92
N ASP A 212 15.67 -24.87 15.75
CA ASP A 212 16.81 -25.09 14.87
C ASP A 212 17.38 -23.76 14.35
N ILE A 213 16.49 -22.83 13.95
CA ILE A 213 16.89 -21.50 13.48
C ILE A 213 17.64 -20.74 14.59
N LYS A 214 17.08 -20.70 15.82
CA LYS A 214 17.74 -20.07 16.98
C LYS A 214 19.09 -20.73 17.27
N THR A 215 19.18 -22.05 17.21
CA THR A 215 20.42 -22.79 17.46
C THR A 215 21.51 -22.41 16.47
N GLN A 216 21.17 -22.35 15.18
CA GLN A 216 22.12 -21.93 14.14
C GLN A 216 22.48 -20.44 14.25
N ALA A 217 21.49 -19.57 14.50
CA ALA A 217 21.71 -18.13 14.63
C ALA A 217 22.70 -17.78 15.75
N ARG A 218 22.71 -18.54 16.86
CA ARG A 218 23.67 -18.39 17.96
C ARG A 218 25.12 -18.57 17.51
N LEU A 219 25.39 -19.49 16.57
CA LEU A 219 26.74 -19.72 16.03
C LEU A 219 27.31 -18.49 15.31
N TYR A 220 26.43 -17.60 14.86
CA TYR A 220 26.78 -16.37 14.15
C TYR A 220 26.54 -15.10 15.00
N GLY A 221 26.45 -15.27 16.32
CA GLY A 221 26.37 -14.17 17.28
C GLY A 221 25.00 -13.51 17.39
N ILE A 222 23.92 -14.17 16.96
CA ILE A 222 22.54 -13.71 17.15
C ILE A 222 21.93 -14.49 18.31
N THR A 223 21.79 -13.82 19.45
CA THR A 223 21.37 -14.39 20.73
C THR A 223 20.37 -13.48 21.43
N ASP A 224 19.71 -14.00 22.45
CA ASP A 224 18.90 -13.26 23.41
C ASP A 224 19.69 -12.18 24.18
N ARG A 225 21.03 -12.29 24.24
CA ARG A 225 21.88 -11.25 24.84
C ARG A 225 22.18 -10.10 23.87
N THR A 226 22.31 -10.40 22.59
CA THR A 226 22.69 -9.41 21.56
C THR A 226 21.47 -8.74 20.91
N GLN A 227 20.33 -9.44 20.89
CA GLN A 227 19.06 -8.96 20.34
C GLN A 227 17.89 -9.39 21.26
N PRO A 228 17.90 -8.98 22.55
CA PRO A 228 16.90 -9.40 23.52
C PRO A 228 15.47 -9.14 23.07
N GLU A 229 15.21 -8.01 22.42
CA GLU A 229 13.86 -7.65 22.01
C GLU A 229 13.31 -8.58 20.91
N LEU A 230 14.13 -8.94 19.91
CA LEU A 230 13.74 -9.91 18.88
C LEU A 230 13.36 -11.26 19.51
N PHE A 231 14.18 -11.76 20.44
CA PHE A 231 13.93 -13.04 21.10
C PHE A 231 12.70 -12.98 22.02
N ARG A 232 12.50 -11.87 22.74
CA ARG A 232 11.31 -11.63 23.57
C ARG A 232 10.03 -11.66 22.71
N LEU A 233 10.05 -11.02 21.54
CA LEU A 233 8.89 -11.00 20.65
C LEU A 233 8.63 -12.34 19.97
N LEU A 234 9.67 -13.11 19.66
CA LEU A 234 9.55 -14.47 19.12
C LEU A 234 9.01 -15.46 20.15
N ASP A 235 9.31 -15.28 21.43
CA ASP A 235 8.91 -16.18 22.51
C ASP A 235 7.39 -16.40 22.59
N ASP A 236 6.95 -17.63 22.83
CA ASP A 236 5.53 -17.99 22.84
C ASP A 236 4.72 -17.26 23.92
N SER A 237 5.36 -16.79 25.00
CA SER A 237 4.71 -15.96 26.03
C SER A 237 4.29 -14.58 25.50
N HIS A 238 4.96 -14.07 24.47
CA HIS A 238 4.57 -12.83 23.82
C HIS A 238 3.42 -13.06 22.83
N ARG A 239 2.43 -12.17 22.89
CA ARG A 239 1.29 -12.11 21.98
C ARG A 239 1.12 -10.69 21.44
N PHE A 240 1.00 -10.58 20.13
CA PHE A 240 0.58 -9.35 19.49
C PHE A 240 -0.93 -9.19 19.65
N LEU A 241 -1.37 -7.97 19.96
CA LEU A 241 -2.79 -7.68 20.04
C LEU A 241 -3.36 -7.58 18.62
N PRO A 242 -4.59 -8.10 18.40
CA PRO A 242 -5.36 -7.81 17.19
C PRO A 242 -5.42 -6.31 16.94
N LEU A 243 -5.34 -5.91 15.67
CA LEU A 243 -5.57 -4.51 15.35
C LEU A 243 -7.02 -4.13 15.65
N PRO A 244 -7.25 -2.93 16.22
CA PRO A 244 -8.60 -2.45 16.43
C PRO A 244 -9.30 -2.27 15.08
N THR A 245 -10.62 -2.47 15.08
CA THR A 245 -11.46 -2.14 13.93
C THR A 245 -11.22 -0.68 13.54
N PRO A 246 -10.91 -0.38 12.27
CA PRO A 246 -10.72 1.00 11.84
C PRO A 246 -11.97 1.85 12.11
N VAL A 247 -11.77 3.04 12.67
CA VAL A 247 -12.83 4.05 12.76
C VAL A 247 -13.10 4.57 11.36
N THR A 248 -14.38 4.68 10.97
CA THR A 248 -14.73 5.26 9.68
C THR A 248 -14.81 6.79 9.76
N VAL A 249 -14.67 7.48 8.64
CA VAL A 249 -14.82 8.94 8.57
C VAL A 249 -16.16 9.38 9.15
N GLY A 250 -17.26 8.69 8.81
CA GLY A 250 -18.59 9.00 9.37
C GLY A 250 -18.64 8.88 10.89
N ALA A 251 -18.11 7.78 11.44
CA ALA A 251 -18.07 7.56 12.88
C ALA A 251 -17.16 8.58 13.60
N TYR A 252 -16.05 8.98 12.96
CA TYR A 252 -15.15 10.00 13.48
C TYR A 252 -15.84 11.37 13.56
N LEU A 253 -16.53 11.78 12.49
CA LEU A 253 -17.29 13.03 12.46
C LEU A 253 -18.46 13.02 13.47
N ASP A 254 -19.13 11.89 13.66
CA ASP A 254 -20.21 11.75 14.65
C ASP A 254 -19.70 11.86 16.10
N ALA A 255 -18.49 11.38 16.36
CA ALA A 255 -17.87 11.43 17.68
C ALA A 255 -17.09 12.74 17.93
N TYR A 256 -16.99 13.63 16.94
CA TYR A 256 -16.21 14.86 17.07
C TYR A 256 -16.81 15.78 18.15
N SER A 257 -15.99 16.10 19.16
CA SER A 257 -16.43 16.84 20.35
C SER A 257 -15.76 18.20 20.52
N GLY A 258 -14.97 18.67 19.55
CA GLY A 258 -14.30 19.96 19.63
C GLY A 258 -15.30 21.12 19.65
N PHE A 259 -16.33 21.04 18.83
CA PHE A 259 -17.48 21.95 18.73
C PHE A 259 -18.53 21.33 17.79
N ASP A 260 -19.70 21.96 17.68
CA ASP A 260 -20.78 21.47 16.81
C ASP A 260 -20.47 21.71 15.32
N ILE A 261 -20.19 20.62 14.59
CA ILE A 261 -19.95 20.62 13.15
C ILE A 261 -21.21 20.32 12.31
N SER A 262 -22.38 20.17 12.94
CA SER A 262 -23.59 19.68 12.25
C SER A 262 -23.99 20.54 11.05
N LEU A 263 -23.82 21.86 11.15
CA LEU A 263 -24.12 22.81 10.07
C LEU A 263 -23.07 22.84 8.95
N LEU A 264 -21.87 22.30 9.22
CA LEU A 264 -20.74 22.29 8.29
C LEU A 264 -20.50 20.91 7.66
N ARG A 265 -21.26 19.90 8.08
CA ARG A 265 -20.98 18.50 7.76
C ARG A 265 -20.92 18.25 6.26
N ASP A 266 -21.88 18.77 5.49
CA ASP A 266 -21.91 18.59 4.03
C ASP A 266 -20.72 19.26 3.35
N GLU A 267 -20.29 20.44 3.83
CA GLU A 267 -19.12 21.17 3.32
C GLU A 267 -17.81 20.45 3.64
N ILE A 268 -17.69 19.86 4.84
CA ILE A 268 -16.57 19.01 5.24
C ILE A 268 -16.50 17.80 4.32
N ILE A 269 -17.61 17.10 4.10
CA ILE A 269 -17.68 15.92 3.22
C ILE A 269 -17.28 16.29 1.79
N ALA A 270 -17.82 17.37 1.24
CA ALA A 270 -17.48 17.84 -0.11
C ALA A 270 -15.99 18.21 -0.25
N THR A 271 -15.40 18.82 0.78
CA THR A 271 -13.97 19.19 0.79
C THR A 271 -13.08 17.95 0.87
N LEU A 272 -13.41 17.00 1.76
CA LEU A 272 -12.71 15.72 1.84
C LEU A 272 -12.79 14.96 0.52
N LEU A 273 -13.96 14.91 -0.11
CA LEU A 273 -14.18 14.23 -1.39
C LEU A 273 -13.32 14.81 -2.51
N LYS A 274 -13.16 16.13 -2.54
CA LYS A 274 -12.32 16.81 -3.53
C LYS A 274 -10.82 16.53 -3.33
N GLY A 275 -10.38 16.31 -2.10
CA GLY A 275 -8.98 16.12 -1.74
C GLY A 275 -8.53 14.66 -1.65
N PHE A 276 -9.46 13.71 -1.57
CA PHE A 276 -9.16 12.30 -1.36
C PHE A 276 -9.09 11.50 -2.66
N GLU A 277 -7.94 10.87 -2.89
CA GLU A 277 -7.77 9.85 -3.92
C GLU A 277 -7.46 8.52 -3.22
N PRO A 278 -8.37 7.53 -3.24
CA PRO A 278 -8.12 6.26 -2.59
C PRO A 278 -6.94 5.55 -3.24
N PHE A 279 -6.28 4.68 -2.47
CA PHE A 279 -5.10 3.95 -2.92
C PHE A 279 -5.34 3.20 -4.24
N ASP A 280 -6.53 2.61 -4.36
CA ASP A 280 -6.97 1.84 -5.51
C ASP A 280 -7.64 2.70 -6.61
N ALA A 281 -7.61 4.04 -6.50
CA ALA A 281 -8.20 4.97 -7.46
C ALA A 281 -9.68 4.69 -7.82
N ARG A 282 -10.42 3.98 -6.94
CA ARG A 282 -11.85 3.76 -7.17
C ARG A 282 -12.62 5.07 -7.09
N PRO A 283 -13.75 5.20 -7.80
CA PRO A 283 -14.65 6.32 -7.60
C PRO A 283 -15.14 6.35 -6.14
N VAL A 284 -15.19 7.55 -5.58
CA VAL A 284 -15.74 7.84 -4.25
C VAL A 284 -16.81 8.92 -4.42
N ASP A 285 -17.82 8.87 -3.58
CA ASP A 285 -18.92 9.82 -3.50
C ASP A 285 -19.19 10.21 -2.03
N GLU A 286 -20.16 11.08 -1.80
CA GLU A 286 -20.52 11.60 -0.47
C GLU A 286 -20.92 10.51 0.53
N HIS A 287 -21.38 9.35 0.05
CA HIS A 287 -21.81 8.25 0.93
C HIS A 287 -20.65 7.30 1.23
N SER A 288 -19.91 6.91 0.19
CA SER A 288 -18.78 5.99 0.31
C SER A 288 -17.58 6.61 1.03
N ILE A 289 -17.39 7.93 0.95
CA ILE A 289 -16.32 8.61 1.71
C ILE A 289 -16.49 8.45 3.23
N LEU A 290 -17.74 8.37 3.71
CA LEU A 290 -18.03 8.18 5.12
C LEU A 290 -17.68 6.77 5.62
N LEU A 291 -17.54 5.82 4.69
CA LEU A 291 -17.15 4.44 4.96
C LEU A 291 -15.62 4.26 4.89
N GLU A 292 -14.88 5.26 4.43
CA GLU A 292 -13.42 5.20 4.41
C GLU A 292 -12.87 5.11 5.83
N PRO A 293 -11.79 4.35 6.05
CA PRO A 293 -11.12 4.32 7.34
C PRO A 293 -10.40 5.64 7.61
N VAL A 294 -10.39 6.06 8.88
CA VAL A 294 -9.52 7.12 9.38
C VAL A 294 -8.15 6.50 9.65
N ASP A 295 -7.31 6.50 8.62
CA ASP A 295 -5.99 5.89 8.63
C ASP A 295 -5.10 6.52 7.54
N SER A 296 -3.87 6.85 7.87
CA SER A 296 -2.94 7.49 6.93
C SER A 296 -2.43 6.59 5.80
N ILE A 297 -2.69 5.28 5.87
CA ILE A 297 -2.24 4.30 4.89
C ILE A 297 -3.37 3.85 3.96
N VAL A 298 -4.52 3.51 4.53
CA VAL A 298 -5.63 2.87 3.77
C VAL A 298 -6.84 3.78 3.55
N GLY A 299 -6.84 5.00 4.10
CA GLY A 299 -7.95 5.94 3.95
C GLY A 299 -7.54 7.38 4.17
N ILE A 300 -8.35 8.13 4.92
CA ILE A 300 -8.12 9.55 5.16
C ILE A 300 -7.40 9.72 6.50
N SER A 301 -6.29 10.44 6.50
CA SER A 301 -5.56 10.69 7.74
C SER A 301 -6.37 11.56 8.70
N GLU A 302 -6.27 11.29 10.00
CA GLU A 302 -6.91 12.11 11.04
C GLU A 302 -6.53 13.60 10.91
N SER A 303 -5.26 13.90 10.66
CA SER A 303 -4.78 15.26 10.43
C SER A 303 -5.51 15.95 9.28
N THR A 304 -5.74 15.25 8.16
CA THR A 304 -6.48 15.81 7.01
C THR A 304 -7.93 16.11 7.36
N ILE A 305 -8.57 15.26 8.17
CA ILE A 305 -9.95 15.49 8.63
C ILE A 305 -10.01 16.72 9.52
N LEU A 306 -9.11 16.83 10.49
CA LEU A 306 -9.03 17.97 11.41
C LEU A 306 -8.74 19.28 10.67
N GLU A 307 -7.75 19.30 9.77
CA GLU A 307 -7.43 20.47 8.93
C GLU A 307 -8.63 20.90 8.09
N THR A 308 -9.41 19.94 7.56
CA THR A 308 -10.61 20.23 6.77
C THR A 308 -11.71 20.83 7.65
N ILE A 309 -11.91 20.30 8.85
CA ILE A 309 -12.85 20.84 9.83
C ILE A 309 -12.48 22.29 10.19
N GLU A 310 -11.21 22.55 10.53
CA GLU A 310 -10.71 23.88 10.87
C GLU A 310 -10.88 24.87 9.71
N HIS A 311 -10.57 24.44 8.49
CA HIS A 311 -10.76 25.26 7.29
C HIS A 311 -12.23 25.63 7.07
N CYS A 312 -13.16 24.68 7.16
CA CYS A 312 -14.59 24.96 6.98
C CYS A 312 -15.13 25.93 8.03
N VAL A 313 -14.68 25.80 9.29
CA VAL A 313 -15.04 26.74 10.36
C VAL A 313 -14.53 28.14 10.08
N GLU A 314 -13.27 28.30 9.67
CA GLU A 314 -12.71 29.62 9.41
C GLU A 314 -13.39 30.28 8.21
N VAL A 315 -13.72 29.53 7.15
CA VAL A 315 -14.51 30.03 6.01
C VAL A 315 -15.91 30.48 6.45
N GLN A 316 -16.59 29.71 7.31
CA GLN A 316 -17.89 30.10 7.86
C GLN A 316 -17.80 31.35 8.73
N ARG A 317 -16.76 31.46 9.57
CA ARG A 317 -16.52 32.63 10.41
C ARG A 317 -16.23 33.89 9.59
N LEU A 318 -15.46 33.78 8.51
CA LEU A 318 -15.15 34.90 7.61
C LEU A 318 -16.38 35.33 6.80
N SER A 319 -17.17 34.38 6.30
CA SER A 319 -18.39 34.67 5.55
C SER A 319 -19.47 35.32 6.42
N THR A 320 -19.67 34.84 7.65
CA THR A 320 -20.57 35.48 8.63
C THR A 320 -20.09 36.87 9.04
N SER A 321 -18.78 37.06 9.23
CA SER A 321 -18.20 38.39 9.52
C SER A 321 -18.39 39.37 8.37
N THR A 322 -18.26 38.91 7.13
CA THR A 322 -18.44 39.74 5.92
C THR A 322 -19.92 40.08 5.68
N GLN A 323 -20.82 39.13 5.93
CA GLN A 323 -22.27 39.39 5.92
C GLN A 323 -22.71 40.35 7.03
N ALA A 324 -22.14 40.23 8.24
CA ALA A 324 -22.40 41.16 9.33
C ALA A 324 -21.92 42.58 9.01
N LEU A 325 -20.78 42.74 8.34
CA LEU A 325 -20.27 44.03 7.86
C LEU A 325 -21.14 44.59 6.71
N SER A 326 -21.66 43.75 5.81
CA SER A 326 -22.54 44.22 4.73
C SER A 326 -23.93 44.62 5.22
N LEU A 327 -24.45 43.97 6.27
CA LEU A 327 -25.70 44.32 6.92
C LEU A 327 -25.55 45.55 7.84
N GLY A 328 -24.38 45.75 8.45
CA GLY A 328 -24.06 46.94 9.26
C GLY A 328 -23.75 48.20 8.47
N GLY A 329 -23.40 48.08 7.18
CA GLY A 329 -23.17 49.21 6.27
C GLY A 329 -24.44 49.94 5.79
N GLY A 330 -25.63 49.40 6.09
CA GLY A 330 -26.92 49.96 5.64
C GLY A 330 -27.44 51.16 6.45
N MET A 331 -26.76 51.59 7.52
CA MET A 331 -27.26 52.66 8.40
C MET A 331 -26.72 54.07 8.10
N PHE A 332 -25.89 54.25 7.06
CA PHE A 332 -25.44 55.56 6.59
C PHE A 332 -25.65 55.74 5.09
N ALA A 333 -26.87 55.47 4.61
CA ALA A 333 -27.33 56.01 3.33
C ALA A 333 -27.82 57.45 3.56
N VAL A 334 -26.93 58.36 3.18
CA VAL A 334 -27.04 59.81 3.13
C VAL A 334 -28.38 60.28 2.56
N ASN A 335 -28.95 61.29 3.21
CA ASN A 335 -30.08 62.08 2.76
C ASN A 335 -29.93 62.47 1.28
N ALA A 336 -30.93 62.08 0.50
CA ALA A 336 -31.17 62.63 -0.81
C ALA A 336 -31.59 64.10 -0.68
N GLU A 337 -30.80 65.02 -1.24
CA GLU A 337 -31.36 66.24 -1.81
C GLU A 337 -30.84 66.44 -3.23
N SER A 338 -31.82 66.64 -4.10
CA SER A 338 -31.79 66.90 -5.52
C SER A 338 -31.12 68.22 -5.89
N GLY A 339 -30.38 68.23 -6.99
CA GLY A 339 -29.96 69.47 -7.67
C GLY A 339 -29.34 69.17 -9.03
N SER A 340 -30.16 69.19 -10.07
CA SER A 340 -29.75 69.10 -11.47
C SER A 340 -28.84 70.25 -11.89
N THR A 341 -27.80 69.97 -12.69
CA THR A 341 -27.62 70.58 -14.02
C THR A 341 -26.58 69.82 -14.85
N SER A 342 -26.90 69.72 -16.13
CA SER A 342 -26.19 69.17 -17.29
C SER A 342 -24.79 69.72 -17.54
N LEU A 343 -23.93 68.92 -18.21
CA LEU A 343 -23.31 69.28 -19.51
C LEU A 343 -22.52 68.09 -20.11
N GLU A 344 -22.95 67.72 -21.32
CA GLU A 344 -22.19 67.33 -22.52
C GLU A 344 -21.16 66.18 -22.52
N SER A 345 -21.59 65.10 -23.18
CA SER A 345 -20.94 64.38 -24.30
C SER A 345 -19.43 64.51 -24.55
N GLU A 346 -18.74 63.36 -24.66
CA GLU A 346 -18.14 62.93 -25.93
C GLU A 346 -17.65 61.46 -25.87
N LYS A 347 -17.38 60.93 -27.06
CA LYS A 347 -17.49 59.55 -27.53
C LYS A 347 -16.36 58.58 -27.16
N ASP A 348 -16.74 57.30 -27.21
CA ASP A 348 -16.01 56.09 -27.64
C ASP A 348 -14.54 56.24 -28.07
N VAL A 349 -13.67 55.42 -27.46
CA VAL A 349 -12.62 54.69 -28.20
C VAL A 349 -12.43 53.29 -27.59
N ILE A 350 -12.79 52.28 -28.37
CA ILE A 350 -12.34 50.88 -28.24
C ILE A 350 -10.95 50.77 -28.87
N LEU A 351 -9.96 50.23 -28.17
CA LEU A 351 -8.78 49.61 -28.79
C LEU A 351 -8.23 48.44 -27.95
N THR A 352 -8.30 47.24 -28.51
CA THR A 352 -7.41 46.09 -28.25
C THR A 352 -6.72 45.74 -29.59
N PRO A 353 -5.72 44.84 -29.64
CA PRO A 353 -4.36 44.90 -29.08
C PRO A 353 -3.31 44.77 -30.23
N THR A 354 -2.01 44.94 -29.98
CA THR A 354 -0.98 44.46 -30.92
C THR A 354 0.29 43.96 -30.25
N HIS A 355 0.64 42.73 -30.64
CA HIS A 355 1.95 42.07 -30.57
C HIS A 355 3.08 42.85 -31.27
N ARG A 356 4.32 42.59 -30.83
CA ARG A 356 5.60 42.38 -31.56
C ARG A 356 6.77 42.76 -30.63
N ASP A 357 7.89 42.08 -30.52
CA ASP A 357 8.54 41.00 -31.29
C ASP A 357 9.22 40.00 -30.34
#